data_AF-A0A4U5JQS5-F1
#
_entry.id   AF-A0A4U5JQS5-F1
#
_cell.length_a   1.000
_cell.length_b   1.000
_cell.length_c   1.000
_cell.angle_alpha   90.00
_cell.angle_beta   90.00
_cell.angle_gamma   90.00
#
_symmetry.space_group_name_H-M   'P 1'
#
loop_
_entity.id
_entity.type
_entity.pdbx_description
1 polymer ?
#
loop_
_entity_poly.entity_id
_entity_poly.type
_entity_poly.pdbx_seq_one_letter_code
_entity_poly.pdbx_strand_id
1 'polypeptide(L)'
;MPDVYSQREPSPGWDEAFAALPAETPPGDGWARLSARLDARRKPRWVQRFAIAAAVTAAVALPWSLRDRLASTEQAAATVATATVPEQAEAAQGEPKLEQLYAESARLEALLQYARDDRVSSASAAALSSEMDARIATIDRALMRPGLSPEQQLWLWRSRVDALRSQAGFESTRRWLAANGERYDGAVARVD
;
A
#
# COMPACT_ATOMS: atom_id res chain seq x y z
N MET A 1 -26.60 -56.56 15.28
CA MET A 1 -26.94 -55.12 15.23
C MET A 1 -26.55 -54.62 13.84
N PRO A 2 -27.44 -53.96 13.08
CA PRO A 2 -27.07 -53.38 11.80
C PRO A 2 -26.43 -52.00 12.01
N ASP A 3 -25.35 -51.73 11.28
CA ASP A 3 -24.65 -50.45 11.25
C ASP A 3 -25.50 -49.40 10.52
N VAL A 4 -25.76 -48.29 11.21
CA VAL A 4 -26.49 -47.14 10.67
C VAL A 4 -25.49 -46.32 9.87
N TYR A 5 -25.40 -46.55 8.57
CA TYR A 5 -24.66 -45.68 7.66
C TYR A 5 -25.38 -44.33 7.57
N SER A 6 -24.90 -43.35 8.32
CA SER A 6 -25.32 -41.95 8.20
C SER A 6 -24.94 -41.45 6.80
N GLN A 7 -25.91 -41.42 5.89
CA GLN A 7 -25.81 -40.70 4.63
C GLN A 7 -25.64 -39.20 4.94
N ARG A 8 -24.43 -38.69 4.77
CA ARG A 8 -24.21 -37.24 4.66
C ARG A 8 -24.71 -36.82 3.29
N GLU A 9 -25.87 -36.16 3.24
CA GLU A 9 -26.29 -35.45 2.05
C GLU A 9 -25.21 -34.40 1.68
N PRO A 10 -24.83 -34.29 0.39
CA PRO A 10 -23.91 -33.25 -0.05
C PRO A 10 -24.61 -31.89 0.09
N SER A 11 -24.02 -30.97 0.87
CA SER A 11 -24.52 -29.60 0.95
C SER A 11 -24.55 -28.99 -0.46
N PRO A 12 -25.67 -28.38 -0.89
CA PRO A 12 -25.75 -27.74 -2.19
C PRO A 12 -24.67 -26.66 -2.31
N GLY A 13 -24.04 -26.62 -3.50
CA GLY A 13 -22.99 -25.66 -3.81
C GLY A 13 -23.54 -24.24 -3.87
N TRP A 14 -22.67 -23.26 -3.66
CA TRP A 14 -23.02 -21.84 -3.74
C TRP A 14 -23.73 -21.47 -5.05
N ASP A 15 -23.34 -22.09 -6.17
CA ASP A 15 -23.96 -21.88 -7.47
C ASP A 15 -25.46 -22.24 -7.49
N GLU A 16 -25.85 -23.32 -6.82
CA GLU A 16 -27.24 -23.77 -6.74
C GLU A 16 -28.06 -22.89 -5.80
N ALA A 17 -27.44 -22.41 -4.70
CA ALA A 17 -28.05 -21.44 -3.81
C ALA A 17 -28.30 -20.08 -4.50
N PHE A 18 -27.37 -19.62 -5.35
CA PHE A 18 -27.55 -18.40 -6.14
C PHE A 18 -28.56 -18.57 -7.27
N ALA A 19 -28.63 -19.75 -7.89
CA ALA A 19 -29.63 -20.05 -8.91
C ALA A 19 -31.06 -20.14 -8.35
N ALA A 20 -31.21 -20.49 -7.07
CA ALA A 20 -32.50 -20.57 -6.39
C ALA A 20 -33.06 -19.21 -5.93
N LEU A 21 -32.30 -18.11 -6.08
CA LEU A 21 -32.79 -16.79 -5.69
C LEU A 21 -33.88 -16.32 -6.66
N PRO A 22 -35.05 -15.84 -6.16
CA PRO A 22 -36.06 -15.25 -7.01
C PRO A 22 -35.48 -14.01 -7.71
N ALA A 23 -35.80 -13.84 -8.99
CA ALA A 23 -35.46 -12.64 -9.74
C ALA A 23 -36.31 -11.45 -9.24
N GLU A 24 -35.95 -10.91 -8.08
CA GLU A 24 -36.45 -9.64 -7.57
C GLU A 24 -35.98 -8.54 -8.54
N THR A 25 -36.85 -8.12 -9.45
CA THR A 25 -36.61 -6.90 -10.22
C THR A 25 -36.66 -5.72 -9.27
N PRO A 26 -35.55 -4.98 -9.06
CA PRO A 26 -35.60 -3.81 -8.22
C PRO A 26 -36.66 -2.84 -8.78
N PRO A 27 -37.39 -2.10 -7.92
CA PRO A 27 -38.26 -1.04 -8.40
C PRO A 27 -37.44 -0.12 -9.31
N GLY A 28 -37.97 0.26 -10.48
CA GLY A 28 -37.21 0.90 -11.56
C GLY A 28 -36.38 2.11 -11.14
N ASP A 29 -36.79 2.78 -10.05
CA ASP A 29 -36.13 3.98 -9.52
C ASP A 29 -35.31 3.74 -8.24
N GLY A 30 -35.08 2.48 -7.84
CA GLY A 30 -34.31 2.14 -6.64
C GLY A 30 -32.85 2.60 -6.76
N TRP A 31 -32.24 2.30 -7.91
CA TRP A 31 -30.88 2.74 -8.23
C TRP A 31 -30.76 4.25 -8.41
N ALA A 32 -31.75 4.90 -9.04
CA ALA A 32 -31.77 6.35 -9.23
C ALA A 32 -31.92 7.11 -7.90
N ARG A 33 -32.71 6.58 -6.95
CA ARG A 33 -32.81 7.17 -5.60
C ARG A 33 -31.54 6.99 -4.80
N LEU A 34 -30.88 5.83 -4.94
CA LEU A 34 -29.60 5.59 -4.27
C LEU A 34 -28.50 6.51 -4.81
N SER A 35 -28.41 6.66 -6.14
CA SER A 35 -27.44 7.57 -6.77
C SER A 35 -27.68 9.03 -6.38
N ALA A 36 -28.94 9.48 -6.39
CA ALA A 36 -29.30 10.82 -5.93
C ALA A 36 -28.93 11.07 -4.46
N ARG A 37 -29.08 10.07 -3.58
CA ARG A 37 -28.65 10.16 -2.18
C ARG A 37 -27.14 10.21 -2.02
N LEU A 38 -26.39 9.46 -2.83
CA LEU A 38 -24.94 9.48 -2.84
C LEU A 38 -24.39 10.81 -3.37
N ASP A 39 -24.98 11.35 -4.43
CA ASP A 39 -24.62 12.65 -4.98
C ASP A 39 -25.00 13.81 -4.06
N ALA A 40 -26.15 13.75 -3.37
CA ALA A 40 -26.52 14.73 -2.36
C ALA A 40 -25.55 14.78 -1.16
N ARG A 41 -24.88 13.65 -0.85
CA ARG A 41 -23.81 13.61 0.18
C ARG A 41 -22.46 14.12 -0.34
N ARG A 42 -22.27 14.24 -1.65
CA ARG A 42 -21.09 14.89 -2.24
C ARG A 42 -21.25 16.40 -2.20
N LYS A 43 -20.98 17.00 -1.03
CA LYS A 43 -20.80 18.47 -0.94
C LYS A 43 -19.76 18.93 -1.98
N PRO A 44 -19.93 20.09 -2.63
CA PRO A 44 -19.02 20.55 -3.68
C PRO A 44 -17.62 20.84 -3.09
N ARG A 45 -16.69 19.90 -3.31
CA ARG A 45 -15.31 19.88 -2.78
C ARG A 45 -14.37 20.89 -3.46
N TRP A 46 -14.90 21.90 -4.14
CA TRP A 46 -14.08 22.88 -4.87
C TRP A 46 -13.25 23.74 -3.91
N VAL A 47 -13.79 24.04 -2.73
CA VAL A 47 -13.08 24.83 -1.70
C VAL A 47 -11.94 24.04 -1.02
N GLN A 48 -12.00 22.70 -1.00
CA GLN A 48 -10.94 21.85 -0.41
C GLN A 48 -9.81 21.49 -1.38
N ARG A 49 -9.98 21.68 -2.70
CA ARG A 49 -8.95 21.34 -3.70
C ARG A 49 -7.78 22.31 -3.73
N PHE A 50 -7.95 23.54 -3.24
CA PHE A 50 -6.85 24.51 -3.15
C PHE A 50 -6.07 24.47 -1.82
N ALA A 51 -6.61 23.88 -0.76
CA ALA A 51 -5.91 23.76 0.52
C ALA A 51 -4.96 22.55 0.59
N ILE A 52 -5.26 21.46 -0.14
CA ILE A 52 -4.48 20.21 -0.08
C ILE A 52 -3.20 20.29 -0.94
N ALA A 53 -3.21 21.05 -2.03
CA ALA A 53 -2.03 21.17 -2.90
C ALA A 53 -0.82 21.79 -2.18
N ALA A 54 -1.04 22.75 -1.27
CA ALA A 54 0.03 23.36 -0.48
C ALA A 54 0.53 22.45 0.66
N ALA A 55 -0.35 21.67 1.29
CA ALA A 55 0.04 20.78 2.39
C ALA A 55 0.74 19.50 1.91
N VAL A 56 0.35 18.94 0.76
CA VAL A 56 0.98 17.74 0.18
C VAL A 56 2.34 18.06 -0.44
N THR A 57 2.51 19.24 -1.04
CA THR A 57 3.84 19.67 -1.51
C THR A 57 4.80 19.95 -0.34
N ALA A 58 4.32 20.55 0.75
CA ALA A 58 5.12 20.75 1.96
C ALA A 58 5.50 19.41 2.63
N ALA A 59 4.58 18.45 2.76
CA ALA A 59 4.84 17.19 3.46
C ALA A 59 5.83 16.24 2.75
N VAL A 60 5.99 16.35 1.42
CA VAL A 60 6.90 15.50 0.64
C VAL A 60 8.26 16.18 0.38
N ALA A 61 8.31 17.51 0.23
CA ALA A 61 9.55 18.23 -0.06
C ALA A 61 10.39 18.55 1.18
N LEU A 62 9.77 18.71 2.36
CA LEU A 62 10.49 19.00 3.60
C LEU A 62 11.42 17.85 4.06
N PRO A 63 11.00 16.58 4.15
CA PRO A 63 11.88 15.52 4.66
C PRO A 63 13.04 15.19 3.72
N TRP A 64 12.91 15.48 2.42
CA TRP A 64 13.94 15.22 1.42
C TRP A 64 15.04 16.30 1.44
N SER A 65 14.64 17.58 1.47
CA SER A 65 15.57 18.71 1.41
C SER A 65 16.41 18.91 2.68
N LEU A 66 15.88 18.56 3.87
CA LEU A 66 16.68 18.58 5.10
C LEU A 66 17.74 17.46 5.13
N ARG A 67 17.47 16.32 4.48
CA ARG A 67 18.37 15.16 4.46
C ARG A 67 19.54 15.37 3.50
N ASP A 68 19.28 15.96 2.33
CA ASP A 68 20.34 16.35 1.38
C ASP A 68 21.24 17.47 1.94
N ARG A 69 20.67 18.40 2.73
CA ARG A 69 21.44 19.47 3.37
C ARG A 69 22.41 18.97 4.42
N LEU A 70 22.01 18.01 5.27
CA LEU A 70 22.88 17.44 6.29
C LEU A 70 24.03 16.63 5.67
N ALA A 71 23.73 15.84 4.61
CA ALA A 71 24.75 15.13 3.85
C ALA A 71 25.74 16.08 3.14
N SER A 72 25.24 17.21 2.61
CA SER A 72 26.09 18.20 1.94
C SER A 72 27.00 18.97 2.92
N THR A 73 26.55 19.21 4.16
CA THR A 73 27.38 19.84 5.18
C THR A 73 28.50 18.95 5.71
N GLU A 74 28.30 17.63 5.76
CA GLU A 74 29.35 16.67 6.09
C GLU A 74 30.42 16.59 4.98
N GLN A 75 29.97 16.62 3.71
CA GLN A 75 30.88 16.59 2.56
C GLN A 75 31.76 17.86 2.48
N ALA A 76 31.21 19.04 2.81
CA ALA A 76 31.94 20.31 2.76
C ALA A 76 33.00 20.44 3.88
N ALA A 77 32.77 19.82 5.05
CA ALA A 77 33.76 19.79 6.13
C ALA A 77 34.90 18.79 5.85
N ALA A 78 34.66 17.75 5.05
CA ALA A 78 35.66 16.74 4.68
C ALA A 78 36.55 17.16 3.49
N THR A 79 36.09 18.05 2.60
CA THR A 79 36.84 18.45 1.39
C THR A 79 38.08 19.32 1.62
N VAL A 80 38.32 19.80 2.86
CA VAL A 80 39.55 20.55 3.18
C VAL A 80 40.65 19.64 3.73
N ALA A 81 40.35 18.38 4.08
CA ALA A 81 41.27 17.53 4.84
C ALA A 81 41.81 16.28 4.12
N THR A 82 41.46 15.97 2.88
CA THR A 82 41.97 14.74 2.26
C THR A 82 42.19 14.89 0.76
N ALA A 83 43.39 15.36 0.43
CA ALA A 83 44.00 15.05 -0.85
C ALA A 83 44.24 13.52 -0.94
N THR A 84 43.71 12.90 -1.99
CA THR A 84 44.11 11.60 -2.57
C THR A 84 43.90 10.34 -1.71
N VAL A 85 42.77 9.65 -1.92
CA VAL A 85 42.53 8.22 -1.64
C VAL A 85 41.70 7.65 -2.81
N PRO A 86 41.94 6.40 -3.29
CA PRO A 86 41.51 5.99 -4.63
C PRO A 86 40.06 5.49 -4.69
N GLU A 87 39.47 5.67 -5.87
CA GLU A 87 38.14 5.25 -6.36
C GLU A 87 37.75 3.78 -6.04
N GLN A 88 38.74 2.93 -5.72
CA GLN A 88 38.56 1.52 -5.38
C GLN A 88 37.97 1.28 -3.98
N ALA A 89 38.14 2.20 -3.04
CA ALA A 89 37.57 2.08 -1.68
C ALA A 89 36.05 2.33 -1.67
N GLU A 90 35.55 3.13 -2.60
CA GLU A 90 34.13 3.50 -2.70
C GLU A 90 33.30 2.39 -3.35
N ALA A 91 33.86 1.67 -4.33
CA ALA A 91 33.26 0.47 -4.91
C ALA A 91 33.13 -0.67 -3.88
N ALA A 92 34.14 -0.88 -3.02
CA ALA A 92 34.12 -1.92 -1.98
C ALA A 92 33.08 -1.65 -0.87
N GLN A 93 32.68 -0.40 -0.65
CA GLN A 93 31.62 -0.05 0.30
C GLN A 93 30.21 -0.14 -0.31
N GLY A 94 30.10 -0.19 -1.65
CA GLY A 94 28.83 -0.32 -2.36
C GLY A 94 28.17 -1.69 -2.17
N GLU A 95 28.96 -2.77 -2.24
CA GLU A 95 28.48 -4.16 -2.05
C GLU A 95 27.84 -4.43 -0.66
N PRO A 96 28.51 -4.14 0.48
CA PRO A 96 27.90 -4.40 1.80
C PRO A 96 26.65 -3.55 2.04
N LYS A 97 26.58 -2.36 1.45
CA LYS A 97 25.40 -1.49 1.52
C LYS A 97 24.23 -2.04 0.71
N LEU A 98 24.51 -2.63 -0.45
CA LEU A 98 23.51 -3.32 -1.27
C LEU A 98 22.95 -4.55 -0.54
N GLU A 99 23.81 -5.36 0.08
CA GLU A 99 23.42 -6.54 0.87
C GLU A 99 22.47 -6.19 2.03
N GLN A 100 22.75 -5.10 2.75
CA GLN A 100 21.87 -4.59 3.80
C GLN A 100 20.48 -4.22 3.28
N LEU A 101 20.39 -3.61 2.09
CA LEU A 101 19.11 -3.23 1.48
C LEU A 101 18.31 -4.45 1.03
N TYR A 102 18.98 -5.50 0.51
CA TYR A 102 18.33 -6.77 0.20
C TYR A 102 17.70 -7.39 1.46
N ALA A 103 18.49 -7.52 2.54
CA ALA A 103 18.03 -8.09 3.80
C ALA A 103 16.85 -7.30 4.40
N GLU A 104 16.91 -5.97 4.35
CA GLU A 104 15.81 -5.14 4.81
C GLU A 104 14.55 -5.32 3.95
N SER A 105 14.70 -5.37 2.63
CA SER A 105 13.56 -5.56 1.73
C SER A 105 12.85 -6.90 1.97
N ALA A 106 13.60 -8.00 2.13
CA ALA A 106 13.06 -9.32 2.42
C ALA A 106 12.31 -9.33 3.76
N ARG A 107 12.86 -8.65 4.78
CA ARG A 107 12.19 -8.50 6.08
C ARG A 107 10.88 -7.74 5.97
N LEU A 108 10.85 -6.64 5.21
CA LEU A 108 9.63 -5.84 5.03
C LEU A 108 8.56 -6.61 4.23
N GLU A 109 8.95 -7.36 3.21
CA GLU A 109 8.03 -8.22 2.46
C GLU A 109 7.40 -9.30 3.33
N ALA A 110 8.19 -9.99 4.16
CA ALA A 110 7.69 -10.98 5.09
C ALA A 110 6.66 -10.37 6.07
N LEU A 111 6.94 -9.16 6.57
CA LEU A 111 6.00 -8.42 7.43
C LEU A 111 4.71 -8.07 6.67
N LEU A 112 4.82 -7.59 5.43
CA LEU A 112 3.68 -7.21 4.61
C LEU A 112 2.79 -8.40 4.22
N GLN A 113 3.36 -9.57 3.94
CA GLN A 113 2.59 -10.79 3.71
C GLN A 113 1.74 -11.14 4.94
N TYR A 114 2.33 -11.12 6.13
CA TYR A 114 1.60 -11.35 7.37
C TYR A 114 0.50 -10.31 7.63
N ALA A 115 0.71 -9.05 7.21
CA ALA A 115 -0.26 -7.98 7.42
C ALA A 115 -1.48 -8.02 6.46
N ARG A 116 -1.36 -8.71 5.31
CA ARG A 116 -2.36 -8.72 4.22
C ARG A 116 -3.44 -9.80 4.34
N ASP A 117 -3.14 -10.93 4.98
CA ASP A 117 -3.97 -12.15 4.94
C ASP A 117 -5.34 -12.01 5.66
N ASP A 118 -5.47 -11.05 6.59
CA ASP A 118 -6.62 -10.96 7.50
C ASP A 118 -7.81 -10.06 7.04
N ARG A 119 -7.89 -9.55 5.79
CA ARG A 119 -8.74 -8.35 5.52
C ARG A 119 -9.80 -8.42 4.42
N VAL A 120 -11.05 -8.12 4.82
CA VAL A 120 -12.07 -7.44 4.00
C VAL A 120 -11.75 -5.94 3.97
N SER A 121 -11.62 -5.36 2.77
CA SER A 121 -11.16 -3.98 2.56
C SER A 121 -12.29 -3.07 2.06
N SER A 122 -12.32 -1.81 2.50
CA SER A 122 -13.07 -0.79 1.77
C SER A 122 -12.50 -0.62 0.36
N ALA A 123 -13.35 -0.27 -0.61
CA ALA A 123 -12.94 -0.10 -2.00
C ALA A 123 -11.85 0.97 -2.18
N SER A 124 -11.90 2.06 -1.39
CA SER A 124 -10.88 3.11 -1.43
C SER A 124 -9.52 2.65 -0.89
N ALA A 125 -9.51 1.85 0.17
CA ALA A 125 -8.26 1.31 0.70
C ALA A 125 -7.64 0.26 -0.25
N ALA A 126 -8.47 -0.50 -0.96
CA ALA A 126 -8.01 -1.43 -2.00
C ALA A 126 -7.37 -0.67 -3.18
N ALA A 127 -7.98 0.43 -3.62
CA ALA A 127 -7.43 1.28 -4.69
C ALA A 127 -6.07 1.89 -4.30
N LEU A 128 -5.94 2.41 -3.08
CA LEU A 128 -4.67 2.95 -2.59
C LEU A 128 -3.60 1.86 -2.44
N SER A 129 -3.96 0.67 -1.96
CA SER A 129 -3.02 -0.46 -1.91
C SER A 129 -2.55 -0.83 -3.31
N SER A 130 -3.46 -0.89 -4.28
CA SER A 130 -3.13 -1.20 -5.68
C SER A 130 -2.17 -0.17 -6.28
N GLU A 131 -2.31 1.12 -5.94
CA GLU A 131 -1.37 2.17 -6.36
C GLU A 131 0.03 1.96 -5.76
N MET A 132 0.12 1.58 -4.49
CA MET A 132 1.41 1.26 -3.84
C MET A 132 2.06 0.02 -4.45
N ASP A 133 1.29 -1.03 -4.72
CA ASP A 133 1.77 -2.23 -5.43
C ASP A 133 2.29 -1.89 -6.83
N ALA A 134 1.59 -1.02 -7.57
CA ALA A 134 2.01 -0.56 -8.89
C ALA A 134 3.33 0.23 -8.85
N ARG A 135 3.55 1.03 -7.79
CA ARG A 135 4.82 1.74 -7.58
C ARG A 135 5.97 0.77 -7.34
N ILE A 136 5.78 -0.26 -6.51
CA ILE A 136 6.79 -1.30 -6.27
C ILE A 136 7.10 -2.05 -7.57
N ALA A 137 6.07 -2.49 -8.31
CA ALA A 137 6.25 -3.17 -9.59
C ALA A 137 7.00 -2.32 -10.64
N THR A 138 6.85 -1.00 -10.59
CA THR A 138 7.60 -0.08 -11.46
C THR A 138 9.09 -0.06 -11.11
N ILE A 139 9.42 -0.04 -9.81
CA ILE A 139 10.80 -0.10 -9.34
C ILE A 139 11.42 -1.46 -9.68
N ASP A 140 10.68 -2.55 -9.46
CA ASP A 140 11.16 -3.91 -9.76
C ASP A 140 11.43 -4.09 -11.26
N ARG A 141 10.59 -3.54 -12.15
CA ARG A 141 10.90 -3.50 -13.59
C ARG A 141 12.15 -2.71 -13.91
N ALA A 142 12.37 -1.58 -13.23
CA ALA A 142 13.58 -0.79 -13.42
C ALA A 142 14.83 -1.57 -12.99
N LEU A 143 14.75 -2.31 -11.88
CA LEU A 143 15.82 -3.20 -11.39
C LEU A 143 16.13 -4.36 -12.35
N MET A 144 15.15 -4.86 -13.09
CA MET A 144 15.34 -5.91 -14.10
C MET A 144 16.02 -5.42 -15.39
N ARG A 145 16.25 -4.10 -15.55
CA ARG A 145 16.91 -3.57 -16.75
C ARG A 145 18.40 -3.98 -16.77
N PRO A 146 18.90 -4.55 -17.88
CA PRO A 146 20.33 -4.84 -18.00
C PRO A 146 21.12 -3.53 -18.12
N GLY A 147 22.40 -3.56 -17.68
CA GLY A 147 23.33 -2.43 -17.84
C GLY A 147 23.15 -1.27 -16.86
N LEU A 148 22.50 -1.50 -15.72
CA LEU A 148 22.44 -0.51 -14.63
C LEU A 148 23.84 -0.28 -14.05
N SER A 149 24.19 0.99 -13.82
CA SER A 149 25.40 1.31 -13.04
C SER A 149 25.21 0.90 -11.57
N PRO A 150 26.29 0.62 -10.82
CA PRO A 150 26.20 0.28 -9.40
C PRO A 150 25.47 1.34 -8.57
N GLU A 151 25.68 2.63 -8.90
CA GLU A 151 25.00 3.75 -8.25
C GLU A 151 23.49 3.76 -8.53
N GLN A 152 23.09 3.51 -9.79
CA GLN A 152 21.67 3.43 -10.16
C GLN A 152 20.99 2.24 -9.48
N GLN A 153 21.69 1.09 -9.42
CA GLN A 153 21.19 -0.09 -8.73
C GLN A 153 20.99 0.20 -7.23
N LEU A 154 21.97 0.82 -6.59
CA LEU A 154 21.87 1.22 -5.18
C LEU A 154 20.72 2.20 -4.93
N TRP A 155 20.53 3.18 -5.83
CA TRP A 155 19.44 4.14 -5.75
C TRP A 155 18.07 3.46 -5.88
N LEU A 156 17.91 2.55 -6.85
CA LEU A 156 16.68 1.78 -7.04
C LEU A 156 16.35 0.89 -5.83
N TRP A 157 17.36 0.23 -5.24
CA TRP A 157 17.17 -0.57 -4.02
C TRP A 157 16.72 0.27 -2.82
N ARG A 158 17.29 1.46 -2.64
CA ARG A 158 16.84 2.41 -1.59
C ARG A 158 15.39 2.84 -1.84
N SER A 159 15.05 3.16 -3.09
CA SER A 159 13.69 3.51 -3.49
C SER A 159 12.68 2.40 -3.20
N ARG A 160 13.07 1.14 -3.45
CA ARG A 160 12.26 -0.05 -3.16
C ARG A 160 11.97 -0.20 -1.67
N VAL A 161 13.01 -0.12 -0.84
CA VAL A 161 12.87 -0.20 0.62
C VAL A 161 11.96 0.92 1.15
N ASP A 162 12.11 2.14 0.64
CA ASP A 162 11.26 3.26 1.05
C ASP A 162 9.78 3.06 0.63
N ALA A 163 9.52 2.50 -0.55
CA ALA A 163 8.17 2.13 -0.97
C ALA A 163 7.56 1.05 -0.06
N LEU A 164 8.33 0.01 0.28
CA LEU A 164 7.90 -1.05 1.21
C LEU A 164 7.62 -0.51 2.62
N ARG A 165 8.47 0.37 3.15
CA ARG A 165 8.25 1.03 4.44
C ARG A 165 6.99 1.89 4.44
N SER A 166 6.74 2.63 3.35
CA SER A 166 5.52 3.44 3.22
C SER A 166 4.26 2.56 3.22
N GLN A 167 4.31 1.41 2.53
CA GLN A 167 3.21 0.44 2.52
C GLN A 167 2.99 -0.18 3.91
N ALA A 168 4.06 -0.53 4.62
CA ALA A 168 3.96 -1.07 5.98
C ALA A 168 3.37 -0.04 6.96
N GLY A 169 3.74 1.25 6.83
CA GLY A 169 3.14 2.34 7.60
C GLY A 169 1.64 2.47 7.36
N PHE A 170 1.22 2.44 6.08
CA PHE A 170 -0.19 2.47 5.71
C PHE A 170 -0.97 1.28 6.30
N GLU A 171 -0.43 0.07 6.21
CA GLU A 171 -1.07 -1.13 6.76
C GLU A 171 -1.18 -1.10 8.29
N SER A 172 -0.19 -0.51 8.97
CA SER A 172 -0.20 -0.27 10.42
C SER A 172 -1.28 0.73 10.81
N THR A 173 -1.37 1.88 10.14
CA THR A 173 -2.44 2.87 10.36
C THR A 173 -3.82 2.27 10.13
N ARG A 174 -4.00 1.49 9.07
CA ARG A 174 -5.26 0.79 8.81
C ARG A 174 -5.62 -0.20 9.91
N ARG A 175 -4.64 -0.95 10.43
CA ARG A 175 -4.86 -1.88 11.55
C ARG A 175 -5.27 -1.14 12.82
N TRP A 176 -4.60 -0.03 13.11
CA TRP A 176 -4.95 0.81 14.23
C TRP A 176 -6.37 1.36 14.09
N LEU A 177 -6.77 1.87 12.92
CA LEU A 177 -8.13 2.34 12.67
C LEU A 177 -9.18 1.22 12.77
N ALA A 178 -8.89 0.04 12.23
CA ALA A 178 -9.77 -1.12 12.33
C ALA A 178 -9.95 -1.58 13.79
N ALA A 179 -8.89 -1.53 14.59
CA ALA A 179 -8.93 -1.89 16.01
C ALA A 179 -9.60 -0.81 16.90
N ASN A 180 -9.52 0.48 16.52
CA ASN A 180 -10.02 1.61 17.32
C ASN A 180 -11.42 2.10 16.91
N GLY A 181 -12.06 1.48 15.91
CA GLY A 181 -13.52 1.50 15.79
C GLY A 181 -14.11 2.51 14.81
N GLU A 182 -14.08 2.19 13.52
CA GLU A 182 -15.17 2.57 12.61
C GLU A 182 -15.83 1.33 12.00
N ARG A 183 -16.61 0.62 12.83
CA ARG A 183 -17.78 -0.09 12.32
C ARG A 183 -18.87 0.98 12.10
N TYR A 184 -18.85 1.70 10.97
CA TYR A 184 -20.03 2.46 10.50
C TYR A 184 -21.12 1.53 9.97
N ASP A 185 -21.39 0.43 10.66
CA ASP A 185 -22.51 -0.43 10.32
C ASP A 185 -23.21 -0.90 11.60
N GLY A 186 -24.23 -0.13 11.94
CA GLY A 186 -25.16 -0.37 13.02
C GLY A 186 -26.52 0.24 12.68
N ALA A 187 -26.90 0.21 11.41
CA ALA A 187 -28.25 0.53 10.98
C ALA A 187 -28.64 -0.38 9.79
N VAL A 188 -28.46 -1.69 9.96
CA VAL A 188 -29.26 -2.66 9.21
C VAL A 188 -30.68 -2.55 9.77
N ALA A 189 -31.56 -1.93 8.98
CA ALA A 189 -32.97 -1.87 9.29
C ALA A 189 -33.50 -3.31 9.45
N ARG A 190 -34.01 -3.63 10.62
CA ARG A 190 -34.82 -4.82 10.84
C ARG A 190 -36.08 -4.63 10.01
N VAL A 191 -36.27 -5.45 9.00
CA VAL A 191 -37.54 -5.58 8.29
C VAL A 191 -38.34 -6.60 9.08
N ASP A 192 -39.38 -6.14 9.77
CA ASP A 192 -40.47 -7.00 10.25
C ASP A 192 -41.50 -7.18 9.12
#